data_AF-A0A2V5V4N1-F1
#
_entry.id   AF-A0A2V5V4N1-F1
#
_cell.length_a   1.000
_cell.length_b   1.000
_cell.length_c   1.000
_cell.angle_alpha   90.00
_cell.angle_beta   90.00
_cell.angle_gamma   90.00
#
_symmetry.space_group_name_H-M   'P 1'
#
loop_
_entity.id
_entity.type
_entity.pdbx_description
1 polymer ?
#
loop_
_entity_poly.entity_id
_entity_poly.type
_entity_poly.pdbx_seq_one_letter_code
_entity_poly.pdbx_strand_id
1 'polypeptide(L)' 'MKTSLDIPDKELKDVLRFTKAKTKRDAIVTAVREYNRRKHMAALVSKHAGKSKTFMTMGELMRMRQAD' A
#
# COMPACT_ATOMS: atom_id res chain seq x y z
N MET A 1 18.12 -13.37 -0.70
CA MET A 1 17.96 -14.80 -0.34
C MET A 1 17.12 -15.50 -1.39
N LYS A 2 17.48 -16.73 -1.78
CA LYS A 2 16.67 -17.58 -2.67
C LYS A 2 15.82 -18.51 -1.80
N THR A 3 14.53 -18.60 -2.11
CA THR A 3 13.58 -19.43 -1.36
C THR A 3 12.76 -20.24 -2.37
N SER A 4 12.49 -21.51 -2.07
CA SER A 4 11.56 -22.35 -2.84
C SER A 4 10.21 -22.33 -2.14
N LEU A 5 9.15 -22.00 -2.88
CA LEU A 5 7.79 -21.90 -2.38
C LEU A 5 6.88 -22.66 -3.33
N ASP A 6 5.96 -23.46 -2.79
CA ASP A 6 4.89 -24.04 -3.57
C ASP A 6 3.71 -23.05 -3.61
N ILE A 7 3.27 -22.67 -4.81
CA ILE A 7 2.24 -21.66 -5.03
C ILE A 7 1.19 -22.29 -5.95
N PRO A 8 -0.10 -22.29 -5.56
CA PRO A 8 -1.16 -22.81 -6.40
C PRO A 8 -1.15 -22.15 -7.79
N ASP A 9 -1.27 -22.95 -8.84
CA ASP A 9 -1.18 -22.49 -10.23
C ASP A 9 -2.17 -21.36 -10.55
N LYS A 10 -3.37 -21.43 -9.97
CA LYS A 10 -4.39 -20.39 -10.14
C LYS A 10 -3.90 -19.05 -9.59
N GLU A 11 -3.38 -19.04 -8.37
CA GLU A 11 -2.89 -17.82 -7.71
C GLU A 11 -1.67 -17.25 -8.44
N LEU A 12 -0.78 -18.12 -8.93
CA LEU A 12 0.37 -17.68 -9.72
C LEU A 12 -0.06 -17.04 -11.05
N LYS A 13 -1.07 -17.62 -11.73
CA LYS A 13 -1.65 -17.06 -12.96
C LYS A 13 -2.30 -15.70 -12.71
N ASP A 14 -3.06 -15.58 -11.62
CA ASP A 14 -3.73 -14.34 -11.26
C ASP A 14 -2.72 -13.24 -10.90
N VAL A 15 -1.69 -13.56 -10.10
CA VAL A 15 -0.61 -12.62 -9.80
C VAL A 15 0.11 -12.16 -11.07
N LEU A 16 0.42 -13.07 -12.01
CA LEU A 16 1.03 -12.70 -13.29
C LEU A 16 0.12 -11.77 -14.10
N ARG A 17 -1.18 -12.06 -14.15
CA ARG A 17 -2.17 -11.24 -14.85
C ARG A 17 -2.29 -9.84 -14.24
N PHE A 18 -2.40 -9.74 -12.92
CA PHE A 18 -2.58 -8.46 -12.23
C PHE A 18 -1.33 -7.59 -12.26
N THR A 19 -0.16 -8.20 -12.11
CA THR A 19 1.12 -7.48 -12.14
C THR A 19 1.60 -7.19 -13.57
N LYS A 20 1.05 -7.88 -14.57
CA LYS A 20 1.53 -7.89 -15.98
C LYS A 20 3.03 -8.23 -16.08
N ALA A 21 3.54 -8.98 -15.11
CA ALA A 21 4.95 -9.31 -15.04
C ALA A 21 5.33 -10.35 -16.11
N LYS A 22 6.54 -10.20 -16.67
CA LYS A 22 7.08 -11.13 -17.67
C LYS A 22 7.61 -12.42 -17.03
N THR A 23 7.97 -12.39 -15.75
CA THR A 23 8.54 -13.53 -15.03
C THR A 23 7.77 -13.81 -13.74
N LYS A 24 7.75 -15.09 -13.34
CA LYS A 24 7.16 -15.54 -12.06
C LYS A 24 7.79 -14.80 -10.87
N ARG A 25 9.12 -14.60 -10.90
CA ARG A 25 9.85 -13.91 -9.83
C ARG A 25 9.38 -12.46 -9.69
N ASP A 26 9.31 -11.72 -10.79
CA ASP A 26 8.92 -10.30 -10.75
C ASP A 26 7.48 -10.13 -10.27
N ALA A 27 6.60 -11.04 -10.68
CA ALA A 27 5.21 -11.05 -10.24
C ALA A 27 5.11 -11.19 -8.71
N ILE A 28 5.84 -12.15 -8.14
CA ILE A 28 5.85 -12.41 -6.70
C ILE A 28 6.51 -11.27 -5.92
N VAL A 29 7.64 -10.74 -6.39
CA VAL A 29 8.30 -9.59 -5.75
C VAL A 29 7.38 -8.37 -5.74
N THR A 30 6.65 -8.13 -6.83
CA THR A 30 5.68 -7.04 -6.93
C THR A 30 4.52 -7.24 -5.98
N ALA A 31 3.96 -8.44 -5.92
CA ALA A 31 2.87 -8.78 -5.00
C ALA A 31 3.26 -8.59 -3.52
N VAL A 32 4.47 -9.02 -3.13
CA VAL A 32 4.99 -8.85 -1.78
C VAL A 32 5.20 -7.38 -1.44
N ARG A 33 5.76 -6.58 -2.37
CA ARG A 33 5.93 -5.13 -2.17
C ARG A 33 4.59 -4.43 -1.96
N GLU A 34 3.59 -4.74 -2.78
CA GLU A 34 2.26 -4.15 -2.64
C GLU A 34 1.57 -4.57 -1.33
N TYR A 35 1.70 -5.83 -0.93
CA TYR A 35 1.19 -6.30 0.35
C TYR A 35 1.81 -5.52 1.52
N ASN A 36 3.14 -5.40 1.54
CA ASN A 36 3.86 -4.66 2.58
C ASN A 36 3.45 -3.18 2.60
N ARG A 37 3.34 -2.55 1.42
CA ARG A 37 2.89 -1.15 1.31
C ARG A 37 1.51 -0.97 1.95
N ARG A 38 0.54 -1.86 1.66
CA ARG A 38 -0.79 -1.82 2.28
C ARG A 38 -0.74 -2.01 3.79
N LYS A 39 0.09 -2.93 4.29
CA LYS A 39 0.25 -3.17 5.73
C LYS A 39 0.91 -1.99 6.45
N HIS A 40 1.91 -1.36 5.84
CA HIS A 40 2.51 -0.13 6.38
C HIS A 40 1.48 0.99 6.45
N MET A 41 0.70 1.23 5.39
CA MET A 41 -0.36 2.24 5.42
C MET A 41 -1.42 1.95 6.49
N ALA A 42 -1.88 0.70 6.59
CA ALA A 42 -2.84 0.30 7.61
C ALA A 42 -2.28 0.54 9.04
N ALA A 43 -1.00 0.25 9.26
CA ALA A 43 -0.34 0.50 10.54
C ALA A 43 -0.19 2.00 10.85
N LEU A 44 0.08 2.84 9.85
CA LEU A 44 0.14 4.29 10.03
C LEU A 44 -1.23 4.86 10.39
N VAL A 45 -2.26 4.47 9.65
CA VAL A 45 -3.64 4.91 9.89
C VAL A 45 -4.08 4.47 11.29
N SER A 46 -3.92 3.19 11.65
CA SER A 46 -4.34 2.71 12.97
C SER A 46 -3.60 3.38 14.13
N LYS A 47 -2.32 3.70 13.96
CA LYS A 47 -1.50 4.30 15.03
C LYS A 47 -1.63 5.82 15.12
N HIS A 48 -1.83 6.52 14.00
CA HIS A 48 -1.63 7.96 13.94
C HIS A 48 -2.80 8.76 13.35
N ALA A 49 -3.79 8.13 12.71
CA ALA A 49 -4.95 8.86 12.20
C ALA A 49 -5.68 9.58 13.34
N GLY A 50 -5.99 10.86 13.13
CA GLY A 50 -6.66 11.71 14.11
C GLY A 50 -5.82 12.14 15.32
N LYS A 51 -4.52 11.77 15.40
CA LYS A 51 -3.65 12.13 16.53
C LYS A 51 -2.79 13.37 16.31
N SER A 52 -2.75 13.91 15.10
CA SER A 52 -1.99 15.13 14.85
C SER A 52 -2.68 16.32 15.48
N LYS A 53 -2.02 16.96 16.46
CA LYS A 53 -2.52 18.16 17.15
C LYS A 53 -2.09 19.47 16.46
N THR A 54 -1.16 19.39 15.52
CA THR A 54 -0.56 20.54 14.83
C THR A 54 -1.01 20.68 13.39
N PHE A 55 -1.74 19.68 12.87
CA PHE A 55 -2.27 19.73 11.51
C PHE A 55 -3.67 20.35 11.54
N MET A 56 -3.91 21.30 10.64
CA MET A 56 -5.18 22.01 10.56
C MET A 56 -6.33 21.08 10.16
N THR A 57 -7.48 21.29 10.79
CA THR A 57 -8.76 20.68 10.41
C THR A 57 -9.27 21.27 9.10
N MET A 58 -10.25 20.61 8.47
CA MET A 58 -10.89 21.12 7.24
C MET A 58 -11.50 22.51 7.45
N GLY A 59 -12.13 22.76 8.61
CA GLY A 59 -12.72 24.07 8.92
C GLY A 59 -11.67 25.16 9.16
N GLU A 60 -10.49 24.82 9.67
CA GLU A 60 -9.35 25.75 9.77
C GLU A 60 -8.78 26.07 8.38
N LEU A 61 -8.62 25.05 7.52
CA LEU A 61 -8.14 25.24 6.15
C LEU A 61 -9.08 26.15 5.34
N MET A 62 -10.40 25.97 5.44
CA MET A 62 -11.37 26.81 4.72
C MET A 62 -11.33 28.27 5.19
N ARG A 63 -11.12 28.51 6.49
CA ARG A 63 -10.93 29.86 7.04
C ARG A 63 -9.65 30.50 6.53
N MET A 64 -8.55 29.76 6.47
CA MET A 64 -7.28 30.26 5.92
C MET A 64 -7.44 30.68 4.45
N ARG A 65 -8.12 29.87 3.63
CA ARG A 65 -8.36 30.17 2.19
C ARG A 65 -9.31 31.33 1.93
N GLN A 66 -10.16 31.70 2.87
CA GLN A 66 -11.05 32.85 2.76
C GLN A 66 -10.38 34.16 3.21
N ALA A 67 -9.24 34.06 3.90
CA ALA A 67 -8.47 35.20 4.38
C ALA A 67 -7.35 35.63 3.41
N ASP A 68 -7.12 34.86 2.34
CA ASP A 68 -6.28 35.19 1.18
C ASP A 68 -7.13 35.78 0.04
#